data_AF-A0A7C4VJR9-F1
#
_entry.id   AF-A0A7C4VJR9-F1
#
_cell.length_a   1.000
_cell.length_b   1.000
_cell.length_c   1.000
_cell.angle_alpha   90.00
_cell.angle_beta   90.00
_cell.angle_gamma   90.00
#
_symmetry.space_group_name_H-M   'P 1'
#
loop_
_entity.id
_entity.type
_entity.pdbx_description
1 polymer ?
#
loop_
_entity_poly.entity_id
_entity_poly.type
_entity_poly.pdbx_seq_one_letter_code
_entity_poly.pdbx_strand_id
1 'polypeptide(L)'
;MNGFRKFSSLALAILLTLSALLIFTPAPVKASPTTVEVVNPVDGTHNFIFTSDVVSPGYEFIVNITVVDVTNLQNWQVRMRCDRELLGYFDSWLPGINVFAGTNRPMVTPP
;
A
#
# COMPACT_ATOMS: atom_id res chain seq x y z
N MET A 1 20.76 -23.86 -51.58
CA MET A 1 19.62 -24.33 -50.76
C MET A 1 19.59 -23.78 -49.31
N ASN A 2 20.28 -22.68 -48.98
CA ASN A 2 20.32 -22.15 -47.59
C ASN A 2 19.31 -21.01 -47.32
N GLY A 3 18.75 -20.38 -48.35
CA GLY A 3 17.74 -19.32 -48.18
C GLY A 3 16.40 -19.84 -47.66
N PHE A 4 15.91 -20.96 -48.23
CA PHE A 4 14.59 -21.53 -47.92
C PHE A 4 14.47 -22.01 -46.45
N ARG A 5 15.57 -22.48 -45.84
CA ARG A 5 15.62 -22.89 -44.43
C ARG A 5 15.49 -21.72 -43.44
N LYS A 6 16.00 -20.53 -43.81
CA LYS A 6 15.93 -19.32 -42.96
C LYS A 6 14.52 -18.73 -42.93
N PHE A 7 13.80 -18.76 -44.05
CA PHE A 7 12.41 -18.30 -44.13
C PHE A 7 11.46 -19.15 -43.28
N SER A 8 11.65 -20.48 -43.29
CA SER A 8 10.86 -21.40 -42.46
C SER A 8 11.05 -21.17 -40.96
N SER A 9 12.30 -20.92 -40.52
CA SER A 9 12.59 -20.62 -39.10
C SER A 9 12.01 -19.28 -38.65
N LEU A 10 12.00 -18.27 -39.52
CA LEU A 10 11.47 -16.94 -39.20
C LEU A 10 9.95 -16.96 -39.10
N ALA A 11 9.28 -17.67 -40.01
CA ALA A 11 7.84 -17.89 -39.97
C ALA A 11 7.40 -18.64 -38.70
N LEU A 12 8.17 -19.65 -38.28
CA LEU A 12 7.90 -20.38 -37.05
C LEU A 12 8.06 -19.49 -35.81
N ALA A 13 9.10 -18.66 -35.76
CA ALA A 13 9.32 -17.72 -34.66
C ALA A 13 8.19 -16.68 -34.55
N ILE A 14 7.72 -16.15 -35.70
CA ILE A 14 6.59 -15.21 -35.76
C ILE A 14 5.30 -15.90 -35.31
N LEU A 15 5.06 -17.14 -35.74
CA LEU A 15 3.87 -17.89 -35.34
C LEU A 15 3.89 -18.17 -33.82
N LEU A 16 5.06 -18.49 -33.26
CA LEU A 16 5.20 -18.72 -31.82
C LEU A 16 4.92 -17.45 -31.01
N THR A 17 5.48 -16.30 -31.42
CA THR A 17 5.25 -15.03 -30.72
C THR A 17 3.80 -14.58 -30.82
N LEU A 18 3.17 -14.73 -31.99
CA LEU A 18 1.75 -14.42 -32.17
C LEU A 18 0.85 -15.35 -31.36
N SER A 19 1.19 -16.63 -31.25
CA SER A 19 0.47 -17.59 -30.42
C SER A 19 0.58 -17.27 -28.92
N ALA A 20 1.76 -16.82 -28.45
CA ALA A 20 1.94 -16.39 -27.08
C ALA A 20 1.09 -15.14 -26.76
N LEU A 21 1.03 -14.17 -27.67
CA LEU A 21 0.19 -12.97 -27.53
C LEU A 21 -1.31 -13.28 -27.41
N LEU A 22 -1.79 -14.37 -28.03
CA LEU A 22 -3.20 -14.78 -27.96
C LEU A 22 -3.55 -15.51 -26.65
N ILE A 23 -2.57 -16.15 -26.00
CA ILE A 23 -2.76 -16.88 -24.73
C ILE A 23 -2.71 -15.91 -23.54
N PHE A 24 -1.92 -14.85 -23.63
CA PHE A 24 -1.82 -13.81 -22.60
C PHE A 24 -2.78 -12.65 -22.88
N THR A 25 -4.08 -12.87 -22.68
CA THR A 25 -5.00 -11.72 -22.56
C THR A 25 -4.79 -11.07 -21.19
N PRO A 26 -4.40 -9.79 -21.11
CA PRO A 26 -4.35 -9.10 -19.82
C PRO A 26 -5.79 -8.97 -19.30
N ALA A 27 -6.16 -9.81 -18.35
CA ALA A 27 -7.40 -9.63 -17.61
C ALA A 27 -7.25 -8.38 -16.71
N PRO A 28 -8.15 -7.38 -16.81
CA PRO A 28 -8.19 -6.31 -15.83
C PRO A 28 -8.56 -6.93 -14.49
N VAL A 29 -7.62 -6.92 -13.55
CA VAL A 29 -7.92 -7.25 -12.15
C VAL A 29 -8.77 -6.12 -11.61
N LYS A 30 -10.06 -6.36 -11.41
CA LYS A 30 -10.90 -5.49 -10.58
C LYS A 30 -10.48 -5.69 -9.13
N ALA A 31 -9.51 -4.91 -8.67
CA ALA A 31 -9.30 -4.78 -7.24
C ALA A 31 -10.50 -4.02 -6.66
N SER A 32 -11.07 -4.54 -5.57
CA SER A 32 -11.99 -3.75 -4.75
C SER A 32 -11.28 -2.46 -4.31
N PRO A 33 -11.98 -1.32 -4.25
CA PRO A 33 -11.37 -0.09 -3.74
C PRO A 33 -10.80 -0.35 -2.35
N THR A 34 -9.53 -0.03 -2.16
CA THR A 34 -8.88 -0.10 -0.85
C THR A 34 -9.26 1.16 -0.08
N THR A 35 -9.87 0.98 1.09
CA THR A 35 -10.16 2.08 1.99
C THR A 35 -9.07 2.17 3.05
N VAL A 36 -8.50 3.36 3.22
CA VAL A 36 -7.60 3.67 4.34
C VAL A 36 -8.38 4.54 5.30
N GLU A 37 -8.57 4.06 6.53
CA GLU A 37 -9.30 4.79 7.56
C GLU A 37 -8.41 5.05 8.76
N VAL A 38 -8.58 6.25 9.32
CA VAL A 38 -8.09 6.59 10.65
C VAL A 38 -9.33 6.75 11.51
N VAL A 39 -9.46 5.93 12.54
CA VAL A 39 -10.65 5.88 13.39
C VAL A 39 -10.25 6.22 14.82
N ASN A 40 -10.94 7.19 15.41
CA ASN A 40 -10.81 7.55 16.80
C ASN A 40 -11.39 6.41 17.66
N PRO A 41 -10.61 5.79 18.54
CA PRO A 41 -11.08 4.66 19.34
C PRO A 41 -12.11 5.06 20.41
N VAL A 42 -12.25 6.35 20.71
CA VAL A 42 -13.17 6.86 21.74
C VAL A 42 -14.60 6.93 21.22
N ASP A 43 -14.79 7.45 20.01
CA ASP A 43 -16.12 7.76 19.45
C ASP A 43 -16.39 7.09 18.10
N GLY A 44 -15.42 6.37 17.52
CA GLY A 44 -15.53 5.73 16.22
C GLY A 44 -15.56 6.70 15.03
N THR A 45 -15.31 7.99 15.25
CA THR A 45 -15.28 9.01 14.20
C THR A 45 -13.90 9.12 13.57
N HIS A 46 -13.76 9.94 12.53
CA HIS A 46 -12.46 10.23 11.91
C HIS A 46 -11.77 11.48 12.48
N ASN A 47 -12.34 12.07 13.55
CA ASN A 47 -11.83 13.30 14.14
C ASN A 47 -11.20 13.00 15.50
N PHE A 48 -9.99 13.51 15.71
CA PHE A 48 -9.30 13.49 17.00
C PHE A 48 -9.29 14.91 17.54
N ILE A 49 -10.12 15.16 18.56
CA ILE A 49 -10.28 16.48 19.18
C ILE A 49 -9.64 16.43 20.55
N PHE A 50 -8.65 17.31 20.78
CA PHE A 50 -8.02 17.50 22.07
C PHE A 50 -8.38 18.89 22.58
N THR A 51 -9.09 18.98 23.70
CA THR A 51 -9.32 20.26 24.38
C THR A 51 -8.35 20.39 25.55
N SER A 52 -7.84 21.61 25.77
CA SER A 52 -6.88 21.94 26.84
C SER A 52 -7.38 21.59 28.25
N ASP A 53 -8.70 21.55 28.40
CA ASP A 53 -9.44 21.29 29.63
C ASP A 53 -9.50 19.79 29.94
N VAL A 54 -9.25 18.94 28.95
CA VAL A 54 -9.25 17.47 29.07
C VAL A 54 -7.83 16.90 28.99
N VAL A 55 -6.91 17.61 28.33
CA VAL A 55 -5.58 17.09 27.99
C VAL A 55 -4.50 18.08 28.40
N SER A 56 -3.65 17.68 29.35
CA SER A 56 -2.50 18.48 29.79
C SER A 56 -1.35 18.42 28.78
N PRO A 57 -0.51 19.48 28.67
CA PRO A 57 0.72 19.41 27.91
C PRO A 57 1.59 18.22 28.31
N GLY A 58 2.13 17.50 27.34
CA GLY A 58 2.90 16.27 27.56
C GLY A 58 2.06 14.98 27.59
N TYR A 59 0.74 15.07 27.41
CA TYR A 59 -0.09 13.89 27.19
C TYR A 59 0.25 13.23 25.85
N GLU A 60 0.42 11.92 25.87
CA GLU A 60 0.66 11.10 24.68
C GLU A 60 -0.64 10.41 24.24
N PHE A 61 -0.89 10.39 22.93
CA PHE A 61 -1.96 9.60 22.34
C PHE A 61 -1.47 8.81 21.13
N ILE A 62 -2.14 7.71 20.85
CA ILE A 62 -1.81 6.79 19.77
C ILE A 62 -2.87 6.91 18.68
N VAL A 63 -2.41 7.05 17.43
CA VAL A 63 -3.27 7.01 16.25
C VAL A 63 -3.09 5.66 15.56
N ASN A 64 -4.14 4.84 15.56
CA ASN A 64 -4.15 3.57 14.85
C ASN A 64 -4.58 3.78 13.40
N ILE A 65 -3.74 3.36 12.45
CA ILE A 65 -4.09 3.33 11.03
C ILE A 65 -4.22 1.87 10.61
N THR A 66 -5.40 1.53 10.08
CA THR A 66 -5.69 0.17 9.63
C THR A 66 -6.10 0.22 8.16
N VAL A 67 -5.54 -0.69 7.36
CA VAL A 67 -5.96 -0.92 5.98
C VAL A 67 -6.74 -2.23 5.97
N VAL A 68 -8.02 -2.17 5.59
CA VAL A 68 -8.94 -3.31 5.60
C VAL A 68 -9.38 -3.67 4.18
N ASP A 69 -9.93 -4.87 4.01
CA ASP A 69 -10.52 -5.36 2.75
C ASP A 69 -9.61 -5.29 1.51
N VAL A 70 -8.30 -5.54 1.70
CA VAL A 70 -7.34 -5.44 0.60
C VAL A 70 -7.15 -6.77 -0.13
N THR A 71 -7.36 -6.76 -1.44
CA THR A 71 -6.93 -7.84 -2.33
C THR A 71 -5.59 -7.47 -2.96
N ASN A 72 -4.54 -8.28 -2.71
CA ASN A 72 -3.19 -8.10 -3.28
C ASN A 72 -2.51 -6.75 -2.97
N LEU A 73 -2.44 -6.33 -1.69
CA LEU A 73 -1.74 -5.10 -1.29
C LEU A 73 -0.24 -5.19 -1.61
N GLN A 74 0.25 -4.42 -2.58
CA GLN A 74 1.68 -4.36 -2.90
C GLN A 74 2.42 -3.27 -2.12
N ASN A 75 1.79 -2.10 -2.01
CA ASN A 75 2.30 -0.92 -1.31
C ASN A 75 1.14 -0.08 -0.77
N TRP A 76 1.44 0.71 0.26
CA TRP A 76 0.54 1.74 0.79
C TRP A 76 1.40 2.88 1.32
N GLN A 77 0.83 4.09 1.34
CA GLN A 77 1.48 5.27 1.88
C GLN A 77 0.45 6.13 2.60
N VAL A 78 0.83 6.64 3.77
CA VAL A 78 0.00 7.55 4.54
C VAL A 78 0.70 8.89 4.64
N ARG A 79 -0.06 9.96 4.45
CA ARG A 79 0.36 11.33 4.72
C ARG A 79 -0.41 11.83 5.93
N MET A 80 0.27 11.96 7.06
CA MET A 80 -0.28 12.64 8.23
C MET A 80 0.01 14.14 8.15
N ARG A 81 -0.94 14.96 8.63
CA ARG A 81 -0.76 16.39 8.85
C ARG A 81 -1.18 16.70 10.28
N CYS A 82 -0.30 17.32 11.04
CA CYS A 82 -0.56 17.80 12.40
C CYS A 82 -0.04 19.23 12.55
N ASP A 83 -0.63 19.98 13.47
CA ASP A 83 -0.11 21.27 13.88
C ASP A 83 1.08 21.07 14.85
N ARG A 84 2.27 21.49 14.44
CA ARG A 84 3.52 21.28 15.18
C ARG A 84 3.67 22.21 16.39
N GLU A 85 2.87 23.26 16.49
CA GLU A 85 2.85 24.11 17.68
C GLU A 85 2.09 23.43 18.84
N LEU A 86 1.21 22.49 18.52
CA LEU A 86 0.37 21.79 19.49
C LEU A 86 0.81 20.33 19.70
N LEU A 87 1.34 19.68 18.66
CA LEU A 87 1.61 18.23 18.65
C LEU A 87 3.05 17.91 18.25
N GLY A 88 3.75 17.23 19.15
CA GLY A 88 5.03 16.59 18.86
C GLY A 88 4.84 15.18 18.28
N TYR A 89 5.76 14.75 17.41
CA TYR A 89 5.88 13.35 17.01
C TYR A 89 6.88 12.64 17.94
N PHE A 90 6.52 11.47 18.43
CA PHE A 90 7.37 10.67 19.32
C PHE A 90 7.94 9.44 18.60
N ASP A 91 7.07 8.52 18.18
CA ASP A 91 7.47 7.29 17.49
C ASP A 91 6.34 6.76 16.59
N SER A 92 6.68 5.79 15.75
CA SER A 92 5.74 5.01 14.95
C SER A 92 6.26 3.60 14.77
N TRP A 93 5.37 2.63 14.91
CA TRP A 93 5.70 1.21 14.78
C TRP A 93 4.66 0.49 13.92
N LEU A 94 5.10 -0.64 13.35
CA LEU A 94 4.19 -1.62 12.76
C LEU A 94 3.88 -2.69 13.81
N PRO A 95 2.60 -3.06 14.04
CA PRO A 95 2.27 -4.17 14.91
C PRO A 95 2.86 -5.47 14.36
N GLY A 96 3.30 -6.40 15.23
CA GLY A 96 3.93 -7.65 14.77
C GLY A 96 3.03 -8.50 13.85
N ILE A 97 1.72 -8.41 14.04
CA ILE A 97 0.69 -8.98 13.18
C ILE A 97 0.23 -7.98 12.11
N ASN A 98 1.11 -7.72 11.13
CA ASN A 98 0.78 -6.89 9.97
C ASN A 98 0.99 -7.65 8.65
N VAL A 99 0.46 -7.11 7.55
CA VAL A 99 0.54 -7.74 6.21
C VAL A 99 1.96 -7.87 5.64
N PHE A 100 2.96 -7.23 6.26
CA PHE A 100 4.38 -7.32 5.93
C PHE A 100 5.19 -8.12 6.96
N ALA A 101 4.54 -8.83 7.88
CA ALA A 101 5.22 -9.65 8.89
C ALA A 101 6.24 -10.62 8.25
N GLY A 102 7.45 -10.69 8.81
CA GLY A 102 8.54 -11.50 8.26
C GLY A 102 9.35 -10.84 7.13
N THR A 103 8.99 -9.62 6.70
CA THR A 103 9.80 -8.84 5.75
C THR A 103 10.62 -7.77 6.46
N ASN A 104 11.83 -7.51 5.98
CA ASN A 104 12.71 -6.49 6.56
C ASN A 104 12.35 -5.13 5.95
N ARG A 105 11.34 -4.44 6.53
CA ARG A 105 10.89 -3.11 6.07
C ARG A 105 11.11 -2.06 7.16
N PRO A 106 11.98 -1.06 6.92
CA PRO A 106 12.13 0.05 7.85
C PRO A 106 10.88 0.94 7.80
N MET A 107 10.37 1.34 8.96
CA MET A 107 9.45 2.47 9.03
C MET A 107 10.22 3.75 8.76
N VAL A 108 9.63 4.65 7.97
CA VAL A 108 10.16 5.98 7.76
C VAL A 108 9.63 6.87 8.87
N THR A 109 10.52 7.35 9.71
CA THR A 109 10.22 8.36 10.73
C THR A 109 9.93 9.68 10.03
N PRO A 110 8.80 10.37 10.34
CA PRO A 110 8.55 11.71 9.84
C PRO A 110 9.67 12.67 10.28
N PRO A 111 10.08 13.63 9.42
CA PRO A 111 11.01 14.70 9.79
C PRO A 111 10.37 15.73 10.74
#